data_AF-A0A8J6JMN8-F1
#
_entry.id   AF-A0A8J6JMN8-F1
#
_cell.length_a   1.000
_cell.length_b   1.000
_cell.length_c   1.000
_cell.angle_alpha   90.00
_cell.angle_beta   90.00
_cell.angle_gamma   90.00
#
_symmetry.space_group_name_H-M   'P 1'
#
loop_
_entity.id
_entity.type
_entity.pdbx_description
1 polymer ?
#
loop_
_entity_poly.entity_id
_entity_poly.type
_entity_poly.pdbx_seq_one_letter_code
_entity_poly.pdbx_strand_id
1 'polypeptide(L)'
;MAEAARTFAFRKKRATPEEEERTALMEGLSRTRTLIAQAYSCFNSAHDPDLIESYVFEINALQSRYSYLLRRVKEIDGTPLRR
;
A
#
# COMPACT_ATOMS: atom_id res chain seq x y z
N MET A 1 -30.67 15.59 -43.04
CA MET A 1 -29.53 16.43 -42.58
C MET A 1 -29.94 17.07 -41.27
N ALA A 2 -29.21 17.08 -40.14
CA ALA A 2 -28.06 16.32 -39.63
C ALA A 2 -27.98 16.66 -38.11
N GLU A 3 -27.44 15.88 -37.16
CA GLU A 3 -26.79 14.56 -37.20
C GLU A 3 -27.04 13.82 -35.85
N ALA A 4 -26.68 12.53 -35.74
CA ALA A 4 -26.72 11.81 -34.47
C ALA A 4 -25.52 12.16 -33.59
N ALA A 5 -25.70 13.06 -32.62
CA ALA A 5 -24.71 13.39 -31.60
C ALA A 5 -24.44 12.17 -30.69
N ARG A 6 -23.53 11.31 -31.15
CA ARG A 6 -23.12 10.06 -30.51
C ARG A 6 -22.44 10.39 -29.19
N THR A 7 -23.22 10.37 -28.11
CA THR A 7 -22.72 10.55 -26.75
C THR A 7 -21.63 9.52 -26.48
N PHE A 8 -20.37 9.96 -26.48
CA PHE A 8 -19.23 9.18 -26.01
C PHE A 8 -19.35 9.04 -24.49
N ALA A 9 -20.29 8.22 -24.05
CA ALA A 9 -20.33 7.69 -22.70
C ALA A 9 -18.98 7.01 -22.48
N PHE A 10 -18.13 7.64 -21.68
CA PHE A 10 -16.82 7.12 -21.30
C PHE A 10 -17.08 5.79 -20.59
N ARG A 11 -17.00 4.69 -21.35
CA ARG A 11 -17.28 3.34 -20.86
C ARG A 11 -16.11 2.94 -20.00
N LYS A 12 -16.09 3.45 -18.77
CA LYS A 12 -15.11 3.17 -17.72
C LYS A 12 -15.00 1.65 -17.68
N LYS A 13 -13.90 1.10 -18.20
CA LYS A 13 -13.61 -0.32 -18.07
C LYS A 13 -13.72 -0.59 -16.56
N ARG A 14 -14.58 -1.54 -16.19
CA ARG A 14 -14.51 -2.09 -14.84
C ARG A 14 -13.08 -2.61 -14.70
N ALA A 15 -12.40 -2.18 -13.65
CA ALA A 15 -11.10 -2.72 -13.32
C ALA A 15 -11.25 -4.23 -13.17
N THR A 16 -10.26 -5.00 -13.59
CA THR A 16 -10.25 -6.43 -13.25
C THR A 16 -10.09 -6.58 -11.74
N PRO A 17 -10.57 -7.66 -11.11
CA PRO A 17 -10.33 -7.88 -9.68
C PRO A 17 -8.83 -7.87 -9.32
N GLU A 18 -7.96 -8.23 -10.27
CA GLU A 18 -6.50 -8.15 -10.15
C GLU A 18 -5.99 -6.69 -10.14
N GLU A 19 -6.54 -5.81 -10.98
CA GLU A 19 -6.24 -4.37 -10.96
C GLU A 19 -6.70 -3.70 -9.66
N GLU A 20 -7.85 -4.13 -9.12
CA GLU A 20 -8.36 -3.69 -7.81
C GLU A 20 -7.47 -4.18 -6.65
N GLU A 21 -7.11 -5.47 -6.62
CA GLU A 21 -6.17 -6.03 -5.61
C GLU A 21 -4.81 -5.31 -5.68
N ARG A 22 -4.25 -5.14 -6.88
CA ARG A 22 -2.99 -4.43 -7.10
C ARG A 22 -3.03 -2.99 -6.59
N THR A 23 -4.14 -2.28 -6.85
CA THR A 23 -4.32 -0.89 -6.38
C THR A 23 -4.37 -0.84 -4.85
N ALA A 24 -5.14 -1.73 -4.21
CA ALA A 24 -5.24 -1.81 -2.75
C ALA A 24 -3.89 -2.15 -2.08
N LEU A 25 -3.07 -3.00 -2.69
CA LEU A 25 -1.73 -3.33 -2.18
C LEU A 25 -0.76 -2.14 -2.31
N MET A 26 -0.81 -1.40 -3.42
CA MET A 26 0.01 -0.20 -3.61
C MET A 26 -0.37 0.93 -2.65
N GLU A 27 -1.67 1.13 -2.39
CA GLU A 27 -2.16 2.02 -1.33
C GLU A 27 -1.66 1.54 0.04
N GLY A 28 -1.78 0.23 0.32
CA GLY A 28 -1.28 -0.40 1.53
C GLY A 28 0.21 -0.17 1.77
N LEU A 29 1.05 -0.26 0.72
CA LEU A 29 2.49 0.03 0.79
C LEU A 29 2.74 1.51 1.12
N SER A 30 2.07 2.43 0.43
CA SER A 30 2.21 3.88 0.65
C SER A 30 1.81 4.27 2.09
N ARG A 31 0.67 3.76 2.56
CA ARG A 31 0.18 3.96 3.92
C ARG A 31 1.13 3.36 4.96
N THR A 32 1.61 2.13 4.75
CA THR A 32 2.54 1.48 5.69
C THR A 32 3.87 2.22 5.76
N ARG A 33 4.42 2.69 4.62
CA ARG A 33 5.63 3.54 4.59
C ARG A 33 5.43 4.85 5.36
N THR A 34 4.25 5.47 5.25
CA THR A 34 3.92 6.69 6.00
C THR A 34 3.86 6.43 7.50
N LEU A 35 3.22 5.34 7.93
CA LEU A 35 3.17 4.91 9.33
C LEU A 35 4.58 4.61 9.89
N ILE A 36 5.45 3.97 9.11
CA ILE A 36 6.86 3.73 9.51
C ILE A 36 7.58 5.06 9.78
N ALA A 37 7.44 6.05 8.88
CA ALA A 37 8.07 7.36 9.06
C ALA A 37 7.51 8.11 10.29
N GLN A 38 6.21 7.98 10.56
CA GLN A 38 5.57 8.54 11.76
C GLN A 38 6.10 7.87 13.04
N ALA A 39 6.13 6.53 13.09
CA ALA A 39 6.63 5.78 14.24
C ALA A 39 8.10 6.09 14.53
N TYR A 40 8.96 6.24 13.51
CA TYR A 40 10.33 6.73 13.70
C TYR A 40 10.39 8.17 14.24
N SER A 41 9.53 9.07 13.78
CA SER A 41 9.46 10.44 14.31
C SER A 41 9.03 10.47 15.78
N CYS A 42 8.10 9.61 16.16
CA CYS A 42 7.64 9.47 17.54
C CYS A 42 8.73 8.84 18.42
N PHE A 43 9.35 7.74 17.99
CA PHE A 43 10.50 7.11 18.65
C PHE A 43 11.62 8.12 18.93
N ASN A 44 12.02 8.91 17.93
CA ASN A 44 13.06 9.94 18.08
C ASN A 44 12.69 11.09 19.04
N SER A 45 11.40 11.25 19.37
CA SER A 45 10.88 12.27 20.28
C SER A 45 10.55 11.71 21.67
N ALA A 46 10.47 10.38 21.80
CA ALA A 46 10.13 9.69 23.03
C ALA A 46 11.32 9.67 24.00
N HIS A 47 11.04 9.92 25.27
CA HIS A 47 12.02 9.89 26.36
C HIS A 47 11.64 8.86 27.45
N ASP A 48 10.41 8.37 27.40
CA ASP A 48 9.88 7.36 28.31
C ASP A 48 10.28 5.95 27.81
N PRO A 49 10.89 5.10 28.66
CA PRO A 49 11.36 3.77 28.24
C PRO A 49 10.26 2.84 27.69
N ASP A 50 9.06 2.87 28.28
CA ASP A 50 7.95 1.98 27.89
C ASP A 50 7.37 2.43 26.55
N LEU A 51 7.30 3.76 26.30
CA LEU A 51 6.94 4.30 24.98
C LEU A 51 8.01 3.99 23.92
N ILE A 52 9.30 4.09 24.27
CA ILE A 52 10.41 3.72 23.37
C ILE A 52 10.30 2.24 22.97
N GLU A 53 10.07 1.34 23.92
CA GLU A 53 9.87 -0.09 23.64
C GLU A 53 8.63 -0.33 22.77
N SER A 54 7.50 0.34 23.07
CA SER A 54 6.28 0.28 22.27
C SER A 54 6.53 0.65 20.81
N TYR A 55 7.26 1.74 20.54
CA TYR A 55 7.61 2.15 19.18
C TYR A 55 8.56 1.16 18.49
N VAL A 56 9.46 0.48 19.20
CA VAL A 56 10.29 -0.59 18.59
C VAL A 56 9.41 -1.74 18.11
N PHE A 57 8.43 -2.17 18.90
CA PHE A 57 7.48 -3.21 18.48
C PHE A 57 6.59 -2.75 17.32
N GLU A 58 6.10 -1.50 17.34
CA GLU A 58 5.31 -0.92 16.24
C GLU A 58 6.11 -0.88 14.93
N ILE A 59 7.34 -0.35 14.95
CA ILE A 59 8.21 -0.26 13.78
C ILE A 59 8.47 -1.67 13.20
N ASN A 60 8.78 -2.65 14.04
CA ASN A 60 9.00 -4.04 13.61
C ASN A 60 7.74 -4.67 12.97
N ALA A 61 6.55 -4.43 13.55
CA ALA A 61 5.28 -4.89 13.00
C ALA A 61 4.97 -4.22 11.64
N LEU A 62 5.21 -2.92 11.52
CA LEU A 62 5.02 -2.18 10.27
C LEU A 62 6.01 -2.59 9.17
N GLN A 63 7.28 -2.84 9.50
CA GLN A 63 8.28 -3.38 8.57
C GLN A 63 7.90 -4.79 8.08
N SER A 64 7.38 -5.63 8.98
CA SER A 64 6.88 -6.97 8.65
C SER A 64 5.68 -6.91 7.69
N ARG A 65 4.74 -6.00 7.95
CA ARG A 65 3.60 -5.70 7.06
C ARG A 65 4.05 -5.20 5.69
N TYR A 66 4.99 -4.24 5.66
CA TYR A 66 5.54 -3.70 4.41
C TYR A 66 6.22 -4.80 3.57
N SER A 67 6.99 -5.66 4.22
CA SER A 67 7.63 -6.82 3.59
C SER A 67 6.62 -7.83 3.05
N TYR A 68 5.52 -8.11 3.76
CA TYR A 68 4.42 -8.93 3.24
C TYR A 68 3.77 -8.31 1.98
N LEU A 69 3.42 -7.02 2.05
CA LEU A 69 2.80 -6.31 0.92
C LEU A 69 3.71 -6.29 -0.32
N LEU A 70 5.03 -6.08 -0.16
CA LEU A 70 5.99 -6.15 -1.26
C LEU A 70 6.05 -7.53 -1.91
N ARG A 71 5.92 -8.62 -1.12
CA ARG A 71 5.84 -9.98 -1.67
C ARG A 71 4.55 -10.16 -2.47
N ARG A 72 3.42 -9.72 -1.93
CA ARG A 72 2.11 -9.85 -2.58
C ARG A 72 2.02 -9.07 -3.90
N VAL A 73 2.57 -7.85 -3.97
CA VAL A 73 2.65 -7.09 -5.23
C VAL A 73 3.48 -7.84 -6.28
N LYS A 74 4.63 -8.40 -5.89
CA LYS A 74 5.48 -9.19 -6.81
C LYS A 74 4.82 -10.47 -7.30
N GLU A 75 4.01 -11.13 -6.47
CA GLU A 75 3.20 -12.29 -6.85
C GLU A 75 2.16 -11.92 -7.94
N ILE A 76 1.49 -10.76 -7.82
CA ILE A 76 0.52 -10.28 -8.82
C ILE A 76 1.20 -9.76 -10.08
N ASP A 77 2.31 -9.02 -9.96
CA ASP A 77 3.15 -8.57 -11.08
C ASP A 77 3.94 -9.73 -11.75
N GLY A 78 3.55 -10.99 -11.51
CA GLY A 78 4.09 -12.18 -12.19
C GLY A 78 5.59 -12.43 -11.96
N THR A 79 6.17 -11.83 -10.92
CA THR A 79 7.62 -11.89 -10.64
C THR A 79 7.86 -12.83 -9.45
N PRO A 80 8.01 -14.15 -9.67
CA PRO A 80 8.14 -15.11 -8.59
C PRO A 80 9.40 -14.83 -7.76
N LEU A 81 9.19 -14.48 -6.49
CA LEU A 81 10.22 -14.53 -5.47
C LEU A 81 10.60 -15.99 -5.25
N ARG A 82 11.65 -16.44 -5.95
CA ARG A 82 12.34 -17.70 -5.66
C ARG A 82 12.67 -17.73 -4.16
N ARG A 83 12.11 -18.73 -3.46
CA ARG A 83 12.50 -19.10 -2.10
C ARG A 83 13.86 -19.80 -2.12
#